data_AF-A0A1M3EUN8-F1
#
_entry.id   AF-A0A1M3EUN8-F1
#
_cell.length_a   1.000
_cell.length_b   1.000
_cell.length_c   1.000
_cell.angle_alpha   90.00
_cell.angle_beta   90.00
_cell.angle_gamma   90.00
#
_symmetry.space_group_name_H-M   'P 1'
#
loop_
_entity.id
_entity.type
_entity.pdbx_description
1 polymer ?
#
loop_
_entity_poly.entity_id
_entity_poly.type
_entity_poly.pdbx_seq_one_letter_code
_entity_poly.pdbx_strand_id
1 'polypeptide(L)'
;MTNLVESPPVPARLLDVQESADLVFFSSASENTRRFVERLDRPAVRIPLRPRVEGAICVARPFVLVVPTYGGGERSGAVPKQVIGFLNEPANRGLLRGVIAAGNTNFGASYCLAGPVISAKCHVPELYRFELLGTDRDVAHVSEGLARFWAAQARLATA
;
A
#
# COMPACT_ATOMS: atom_id res chain seq x y z
N MET A 1 -28.78 -19.96 -5.33
CA MET A 1 -27.76 -19.31 -6.17
C MET A 1 -27.95 -17.81 -6.03
N THR A 2 -27.27 -17.19 -5.07
CA THR A 2 -27.40 -15.75 -4.82
C THR A 2 -26.47 -15.04 -5.80
N ASN A 3 -27.07 -14.36 -6.79
CA ASN A 3 -26.33 -13.57 -7.76
C ASN A 3 -25.50 -12.52 -7.03
N LEU A 4 -24.18 -12.62 -7.17
CA LEU A 4 -23.26 -11.53 -6.86
C LEU A 4 -23.54 -10.43 -7.87
N VAL A 5 -24.29 -9.41 -7.45
CA VAL A 5 -24.40 -8.16 -8.20
C VAL A 5 -22.99 -7.56 -8.22
N GLU A 6 -22.28 -7.68 -9.34
CA GLU A 6 -21.10 -6.87 -9.59
C GLU A 6 -21.52 -5.41 -9.43
N SER A 7 -20.98 -4.76 -8.40
CA SER A 7 -21.22 -3.33 -8.21
C SER A 7 -20.55 -2.60 -9.38
N PRO A 8 -21.19 -1.60 -9.99
CA PRO A 8 -20.59 -0.83 -11.07
C PRO A 8 -19.23 -0.27 -10.63
N PRO A 9 -18.25 -0.18 -11.54
CA PRO A 9 -16.94 0.37 -11.22
C PRO A 9 -17.13 1.78 -10.66
N VAL A 10 -16.56 2.03 -9.47
CA VAL A 10 -16.55 3.36 -8.87
C VAL A 10 -15.64 4.22 -9.75
N PRO A 11 -16.12 5.31 -10.36
CA PRO A 11 -15.28 6.16 -11.19
C PRO A 11 -14.12 6.67 -10.35
N ALA A 12 -12.90 6.32 -10.76
CA ALA A 12 -11.68 6.70 -10.09
C ALA A 12 -11.25 8.08 -10.57
N ARG A 13 -11.05 9.01 -9.63
CA ARG A 13 -10.43 10.31 -9.90
C ARG A 13 -8.97 10.08 -10.27
N LEU A 14 -8.58 10.52 -11.46
CA LEU A 14 -7.18 10.59 -11.84
C LEU A 14 -6.51 11.71 -11.04
N LEU A 15 -5.50 11.35 -10.25
CA LEU A 15 -4.62 12.30 -9.61
C LEU A 15 -3.59 12.76 -10.63
N ASP A 16 -3.31 14.06 -10.67
CA ASP A 16 -2.22 14.54 -11.51
C ASP A 16 -0.84 14.17 -10.91
N VAL A 17 0.22 14.58 -11.61
CA VAL A 17 1.60 14.30 -11.22
C VAL A 17 1.98 14.99 -9.90
N GLN A 18 1.39 16.15 -9.57
CA GLN A 18 1.66 16.88 -8.33
C GLN A 18 0.88 16.32 -7.14
N GLU A 19 -0.33 15.82 -7.39
CA GLU A 19 -1.19 15.15 -6.41
C GLU A 19 -0.74 13.70 -6.13
N SER A 20 0.02 13.10 -7.04
CA SER A 20 0.58 11.76 -6.86
C SER A 20 1.90 11.79 -6.09
N ALA A 21 2.18 10.75 -5.30
CA ALA A 21 3.42 10.60 -4.55
C ALA A 21 4.13 9.28 -4.89
N ASP A 22 5.42 9.20 -4.55
CA ASP A 22 6.19 7.95 -4.62
C ASP A 22 5.84 6.97 -3.49
N LEU A 23 4.99 7.40 -2.55
CA LEU A 23 4.45 6.59 -1.48
C LEU A 23 2.92 6.62 -1.51
N VAL A 24 2.31 5.45 -1.59
CA VAL A 24 0.86 5.28 -1.46
C VAL A 24 0.61 4.41 -0.24
N PHE A 25 -0.42 4.70 0.55
CA PHE A 25 -0.73 3.90 1.72
C PHE A 25 -2.23 3.71 1.92
N PHE A 26 -2.59 2.63 2.60
CA PHE A 26 -3.92 2.49 3.18
C PHE A 26 -3.84 2.54 4.70
N SER A 27 -4.84 3.17 5.32
CA SER A 27 -5.02 3.11 6.77
C SER A 27 -6.51 3.07 7.09
N SER A 28 -6.90 2.18 8.00
CA SER A 28 -8.27 2.12 8.50
C SER A 28 -8.58 3.25 9.48
N ALA A 29 -9.75 3.17 10.12
CA ALA A 29 -10.20 4.11 11.14
C ALA A 29 -9.30 4.14 12.40
N SER A 30 -8.48 3.12 12.66
CA SER A 30 -7.50 3.19 13.77
C SER A 30 -6.29 4.06 13.45
N GLU A 31 -6.09 4.40 12.18
CA GLU A 31 -5.05 5.33 11.71
C GLU A 31 -3.60 4.92 12.02
N ASN A 32 -3.33 3.67 12.42
CA ASN A 32 -1.97 3.26 12.78
C ASN A 32 -0.97 3.44 11.63
N THR A 33 -1.30 2.96 10.44
CA THR A 33 -0.44 3.09 9.26
C THR A 33 -0.30 4.55 8.82
N ARG A 34 -1.37 5.35 8.96
CA ARG A 34 -1.30 6.80 8.70
C ARG A 34 -0.26 7.46 9.60
N ARG A 35 -0.32 7.22 10.91
CA ARG A 35 0.63 7.79 11.89
C ARG A 35 2.06 7.37 11.64
N PHE A 36 2.29 6.13 11.18
CA PHE A 36 3.61 5.70 10.73
C PHE A 36 4.08 6.51 9.50
N VAL A 37 3.23 6.62 8.48
CA VAL A 37 3.57 7.32 7.23
C VAL A 37 3.83 8.81 7.46
N GLU A 38 3.05 9.47 8.33
CA GLU A 38 3.27 10.88 8.70
C GLU A 38 4.66 11.11 9.31
N ARG A 39 5.20 10.14 10.06
CA ARG A 39 6.55 10.20 10.65
C ARG A 39 7.68 9.99 9.64
N LEU A 40 7.38 9.54 8.42
CA LEU A 40 8.38 9.45 7.35
C LEU A 40 8.71 10.82 6.74
N ASP A 41 7.95 11.86 7.09
CA ASP A 41 8.15 13.26 6.65
C ASP A 41 8.35 13.38 5.13
N ARG A 42 7.47 12.73 4.37
CA ARG A 42 7.51 12.72 2.90
C ARG A 42 6.10 12.76 2.29
N PRO A 43 5.96 13.28 1.05
CA PRO A 43 4.68 13.24 0.34
C PRO A 43 4.14 11.80 0.25
N ALA A 44 2.86 11.63 0.55
CA ALA A 44 2.19 10.35 0.48
C ALA A 44 0.72 10.50 0.10
N VAL A 45 0.19 9.53 -0.65
CA VAL A 45 -1.22 9.49 -1.05
C VAL A 45 -1.94 8.40 -0.27
N ARG A 46 -3.07 8.76 0.36
CA ARG A 46 -3.92 7.80 1.07
C ARG A 46 -4.94 7.18 0.11
N ILE A 47 -4.98 5.86 0.05
CA ILE A 47 -6.09 5.12 -0.54
C ILE A 47 -7.34 5.40 0.32
N PRO A 48 -8.43 5.93 -0.28
CA PRO A 48 -9.61 6.36 0.46
C PRO A 48 -10.23 5.24 1.30
N LEU A 49 -10.72 5.60 2.49
CA LEU A 49 -11.31 4.63 3.41
C LEU A 49 -12.64 4.11 2.87
N ARG A 50 -13.45 5.02 2.31
CA ARG A 50 -14.75 4.76 1.67
C ARG A 50 -14.72 5.24 0.23
N PRO A 51 -14.10 4.50 -0.71
CA PRO A 51 -13.91 4.97 -2.09
C PRO A 51 -15.22 5.26 -2.84
N ARG A 52 -16.34 4.65 -2.46
CA ARG A 52 -17.65 4.96 -3.05
C ARG A 52 -18.17 6.36 -2.71
N VAL A 53 -17.72 6.94 -1.60
CA VAL A 53 -18.17 8.24 -1.10
C VAL A 53 -17.07 9.29 -1.24
N GLU A 54 -15.84 8.92 -0.91
CA GLU A 54 -14.65 9.77 -1.00
C GLU A 54 -14.08 9.86 -2.42
N GLY A 55 -14.55 8.99 -3.34
CA GLY A 55 -14.00 8.78 -4.67
C GLY A 55 -12.88 7.74 -4.66
N ALA A 56 -12.84 6.85 -5.66
CA ALA A 56 -11.65 6.03 -5.89
C ALA A 56 -10.55 6.90 -6.52
N ILE A 57 -9.28 6.46 -6.47
CA ILE A 57 -8.15 7.22 -7.01
C ILE A 57 -7.34 6.40 -8.02
N CYS A 58 -6.82 7.08 -9.03
CA CYS A 58 -5.77 6.57 -9.92
C CYS A 58 -4.52 7.46 -9.77
N VAL A 59 -3.37 6.86 -9.49
CA VAL A 59 -2.10 7.58 -9.38
C VAL A 59 -1.40 7.68 -10.73
N ALA A 60 -0.56 8.71 -10.90
CA ALA A 60 0.12 9.01 -12.16
C ALA A 60 1.64 8.82 -12.14
N ARG A 61 2.23 8.28 -11.06
CA ARG A 61 3.67 8.01 -10.96
C ARG A 61 4.00 6.70 -10.25
N PRO A 62 5.21 6.14 -10.45
CA PRO A 62 5.66 4.95 -9.74
C PRO A 62 5.62 5.15 -8.22
N PHE A 63 5.23 4.12 -7.47
CA PHE A 63 5.09 4.21 -6.02
C PHE A 63 5.44 2.92 -5.27
N VAL A 64 5.77 3.07 -3.99
CA VAL A 64 5.80 1.99 -3.00
C VAL A 64 4.52 2.03 -2.19
N LEU A 65 3.91 0.86 -1.94
CA LEU A 65 2.68 0.72 -1.17
C LEU A 65 2.96 0.39 0.29
N VAL A 66 2.39 1.15 1.24
CA VAL A 66 2.38 0.82 2.68
C VAL A 66 0.99 0.35 3.11
N VAL A 67 0.89 -0.86 3.67
CA VAL A 67 -0.41 -1.50 3.90
C VAL A 67 -0.49 -2.26 5.23
N PRO A 68 -1.57 -2.09 6.03
CA PRO A 68 -1.82 -2.95 7.18
C PRO A 68 -2.33 -4.34 6.76
N THR A 69 -2.05 -5.33 7.58
CA THR A 69 -2.58 -6.69 7.44
C THR A 69 -3.87 -6.88 8.25
N TYR A 70 -4.90 -7.45 7.63
CA TYR A 70 -6.16 -7.85 8.28
C TYR A 70 -6.41 -9.36 8.16
N GLY A 71 -7.64 -9.82 8.42
CA GLY A 71 -8.03 -11.21 8.17
C GLY A 71 -7.77 -12.19 9.30
N GLY A 72 -7.37 -11.72 10.50
CA GLY A 72 -7.29 -12.55 11.71
C GLY A 72 -6.33 -13.74 11.63
N GLY A 73 -5.41 -13.75 10.66
CA GLY A 73 -4.50 -14.86 10.41
C GLY A 73 -4.75 -15.60 9.10
N GLU A 74 -5.89 -15.40 8.45
CA GLU A 74 -6.22 -16.03 7.17
C GLU A 74 -5.67 -15.24 5.96
N ARG A 75 -5.15 -15.97 4.97
CA ARG A 75 -4.58 -15.38 3.75
C ARG A 75 -5.60 -14.63 2.90
N SER A 76 -6.84 -15.14 2.80
CA SER A 76 -7.93 -14.56 1.99
C SER A 76 -8.36 -13.17 2.47
N GLY A 77 -8.19 -12.88 3.76
CA GLY A 77 -8.52 -11.60 4.38
C GLY A 77 -7.32 -10.69 4.66
N ALA A 78 -6.10 -11.10 4.30
CA ALA A 78 -4.86 -10.41 4.66
C ALA A 78 -4.81 -8.97 4.11
N VAL A 79 -5.25 -8.78 2.86
CA VAL A 79 -5.17 -7.49 2.17
C VAL A 79 -6.51 -6.74 2.33
N PRO A 80 -6.51 -5.45 2.74
CA PRO A 80 -7.73 -4.66 2.83
C PRO A 80 -8.46 -4.59 1.48
N LYS A 81 -9.80 -4.66 1.49
CA LYS A 81 -10.62 -4.63 0.25
C LYS A 81 -10.40 -3.35 -0.57
N GLN A 82 -10.12 -2.22 0.08
CA GLN A 82 -9.80 -0.95 -0.57
C GLN A 82 -8.49 -1.06 -1.37
N VAL A 83 -7.49 -1.73 -0.81
CA VAL A 83 -6.20 -1.98 -1.48
C VAL A 83 -6.38 -2.96 -2.64
N ILE A 84 -7.20 -4.00 -2.47
CA ILE A 84 -7.56 -4.91 -3.57
C ILE A 84 -8.23 -4.12 -4.71
N GLY A 85 -9.21 -3.28 -4.41
CA GLY A 85 -9.87 -2.43 -5.40
C GLY A 85 -8.89 -1.49 -6.12
N PHE A 86 -8.02 -0.83 -5.35
CA PHE A 86 -6.99 0.06 -5.89
C PHE A 86 -5.99 -0.65 -6.81
N LEU A 87 -5.55 -1.88 -6.47
CA LEU A 87 -4.61 -2.68 -7.26
C LEU A 87 -5.28 -3.49 -8.39
N ASN A 88 -6.61 -3.63 -8.38
CA ASN A 88 -7.34 -4.22 -9.50
C ASN A 88 -7.40 -3.27 -10.71
N GLU A 89 -7.25 -1.95 -10.49
CA GLU A 89 -7.06 -0.97 -11.55
C GLU A 89 -5.69 -1.17 -12.22
N PRO A 90 -5.62 -1.59 -13.50
CA PRO A 90 -4.36 -1.85 -14.17
C PRO A 90 -3.40 -0.67 -14.21
N ALA A 91 -3.91 0.57 -14.33
CA ALA A 91 -3.08 1.77 -14.33
C ALA A 91 -2.29 1.94 -13.02
N ASN A 92 -2.97 1.76 -11.88
CA ASN A 92 -2.33 1.79 -10.56
C ASN A 92 -1.35 0.63 -10.40
N ARG A 93 -1.77 -0.59 -10.76
CA ARG A 93 -0.93 -1.77 -10.59
C ARG A 93 0.36 -1.70 -11.42
N GLY A 94 0.30 -1.14 -12.62
CA GLY A 94 1.49 -0.94 -13.49
C GLY A 94 2.52 0.03 -12.91
N LEU A 95 2.12 0.86 -11.95
CA LEU A 95 2.98 1.84 -11.27
C LEU A 95 3.52 1.35 -9.93
N LEU A 96 3.06 0.21 -9.40
CA LEU A 96 3.57 -0.36 -8.17
C LEU A 96 5.05 -0.80 -8.34
N ARG A 97 5.90 -0.46 -7.37
CA ARG A 97 7.34 -0.81 -7.38
C ARG A 97 7.80 -1.64 -6.19
N GLY A 98 7.04 -1.64 -5.09
CA GLY A 98 7.34 -2.43 -3.91
C GLY A 98 6.24 -2.31 -2.87
N VAL A 99 6.26 -3.19 -1.87
CA VAL A 99 5.30 -3.19 -0.76
C VAL A 99 6.00 -3.20 0.59
N ILE A 100 5.48 -2.43 1.54
CA ILE A 100 5.84 -2.43 2.96
C ILE A 100 4.59 -2.83 3.74
N ALA A 101 4.70 -3.84 4.60
CA ALA A 101 3.56 -4.37 5.33
C ALA A 101 3.62 -4.03 6.82
N ALA A 102 2.50 -3.52 7.35
CA ALA A 102 2.30 -3.33 8.78
C ALA A 102 1.47 -4.49 9.36
N GLY A 103 1.77 -4.87 10.60
CA GLY A 103 1.08 -5.97 11.27
C GLY A 103 1.19 -5.90 12.79
N ASN A 104 0.99 -7.05 13.43
CA ASN A 104 1.21 -7.25 14.85
C ASN A 104 1.75 -8.69 15.02
N THR A 105 2.87 -8.83 15.71
CA THR A 105 3.57 -10.11 15.90
C THR A 105 2.76 -11.12 16.70
N ASN A 106 1.75 -10.68 17.44
CA ASN A 106 0.78 -11.57 18.10
C ASN A 106 0.05 -12.50 17.12
N PHE A 107 0.07 -12.21 15.82
CA PHE A 107 -0.48 -13.09 14.78
C PHE A 107 0.50 -14.16 14.27
N GLY A 108 1.69 -14.29 14.89
CA GLY A 108 2.65 -15.36 14.62
C GLY A 108 3.02 -15.47 13.13
N ALA A 109 2.78 -16.64 12.54
CA ALA A 109 3.07 -16.91 11.13
C ALA A 109 2.33 -15.99 10.14
N SER A 110 1.24 -15.36 10.58
CA SER A 110 0.46 -14.42 9.76
C SER A 110 0.86 -12.96 9.96
N TYR A 111 1.93 -12.69 10.72
CA TYR A 111 2.50 -11.36 10.85
C TYR A 111 2.85 -10.78 9.47
N CYS A 112 2.28 -9.61 9.15
CA CYS A 112 2.48 -8.88 7.90
C CYS A 112 2.12 -9.64 6.61
N LEU A 113 1.20 -10.62 6.68
CA LEU A 113 0.82 -11.46 5.54
C LEU A 113 0.34 -10.71 4.29
N ALA A 114 -0.13 -9.46 4.41
CA ALA A 114 -0.49 -8.63 3.26
C ALA A 114 0.70 -8.39 2.31
N GLY A 115 1.91 -8.24 2.84
CA GLY A 115 3.14 -8.00 2.08
C GLY A 115 3.44 -9.13 1.09
N PRO A 116 3.63 -10.37 1.56
CA PRO A 116 3.86 -11.53 0.69
C PRO A 116 2.74 -11.77 -0.32
N VAL A 117 1.47 -11.55 0.08
CA VAL A 117 0.33 -11.71 -0.83
C VAL A 117 0.40 -10.73 -2.00
N ILE A 118 0.66 -9.44 -1.73
CA ILE A 118 0.78 -8.41 -2.77
C ILE A 118 2.05 -8.63 -3.60
N SER A 119 3.18 -8.89 -2.94
CA SER A 119 4.47 -9.13 -3.61
C SER A 119 4.36 -10.28 -4.62
N ALA A 120 3.81 -11.42 -4.22
CA ALA A 120 3.65 -12.58 -5.11
C ALA A 120 2.67 -12.32 -6.26
N LYS A 121 1.55 -11.62 -6.00
CA LYS A 121 0.51 -11.36 -7.01
C LYS A 121 0.92 -10.29 -8.02
N CYS A 122 1.67 -9.28 -7.58
CA CYS A 122 2.03 -8.12 -8.39
C CYS A 122 3.48 -8.16 -8.90
N HIS A 123 4.26 -9.18 -8.52
CA HIS A 123 5.67 -9.35 -8.92
C HIS A 123 6.56 -8.16 -8.53
N VAL A 124 6.36 -7.63 -7.32
CA VAL A 124 7.17 -6.54 -6.76
C VAL A 124 7.83 -6.99 -5.46
N PRO A 125 8.99 -6.44 -5.09
CA PRO A 125 9.65 -6.79 -3.83
C PRO A 125 8.82 -6.38 -2.61
N GLU A 126 8.84 -7.23 -1.58
CA GLU A 126 8.53 -6.82 -0.22
C GLU A 126 9.75 -6.13 0.38
N LEU A 127 9.61 -4.84 0.72
CA LEU A 127 10.73 -3.98 1.09
C LEU A 127 10.97 -3.95 2.60
N TYR A 128 9.92 -4.02 3.41
CA TYR A 128 10.02 -3.93 4.87
C TYR A 128 8.75 -4.42 5.57
N ARG A 129 8.87 -4.77 6.86
CA ARG A 129 7.76 -5.13 7.75
C ARG A 129 7.89 -4.38 9.07
N PHE A 130 6.78 -3.87 9.61
CA PHE A 130 6.77 -3.20 10.92
C PHE A 130 5.48 -3.49 11.71
N GLU A 131 5.52 -3.21 13.01
CA GLU A 131 4.38 -3.43 13.90
C GLU A 131 3.61 -2.14 14.22
N LEU A 132 2.28 -2.21 14.16
CA LEU A 132 1.35 -1.17 14.62
C LEU A 132 1.69 0.23 14.08
N LEU A 133 2.24 1.09 14.94
CA LEU A 133 2.59 2.49 14.65
C LEU A 133 4.03 2.66 14.14
N GLY A 134 4.79 1.57 14.11
CA GLY A 134 6.24 1.56 13.89
C GLY A 134 7.02 2.20 15.03
N THR A 135 8.24 1.71 15.25
CA THR A 135 9.22 2.31 16.15
C THR A 135 10.00 3.42 15.44
N ASP A 136 10.78 4.23 16.18
CA ASP A 136 11.71 5.18 15.55
C ASP A 136 12.74 4.46 14.66
N ARG A 137 13.12 3.24 15.04
CA ARG A 137 13.97 2.39 14.21
C ARG A 137 13.29 2.04 12.90
N ASP A 138 12.01 1.68 12.91
CA ASP A 138 11.28 1.37 11.68
C ASP A 138 11.19 2.59 10.76
N VAL A 139 10.95 3.77 11.32
CA VAL A 139 10.95 5.04 10.56
C VAL A 139 12.32 5.27 9.91
N ALA A 140 13.41 5.15 10.67
CA ALA A 140 14.75 5.34 10.13
C ALA A 140 15.09 4.33 9.01
N HIS A 141 14.80 3.05 9.22
CA HIS A 141 15.06 1.98 8.25
C HIS A 141 14.24 2.15 6.98
N VAL A 142 12.95 2.49 7.09
CA VAL A 142 12.09 2.72 5.93
C VAL A 142 12.49 3.98 5.16
N SER A 143 12.79 5.09 5.84
CA SER A 143 13.23 6.32 5.18
C SER A 143 14.53 6.12 4.40
N GLU A 144 15.54 5.50 5.01
CA GLU A 144 16.81 5.20 4.35
C GLU A 144 16.63 4.18 3.22
N GLY A 145 15.83 3.12 3.48
CA GLY A 145 15.53 2.08 2.50
C GLY A 145 14.84 2.62 1.25
N LEU A 146 13.84 3.48 1.41
CA LEU A 146 13.15 4.13 0.30
C LEU A 146 14.09 5.04 -0.50
N ALA A 147 14.95 5.82 0.16
CA ALA A 147 15.92 6.67 -0.54
C ALA A 147 16.87 5.84 -1.42
N ARG A 148 17.43 4.75 -0.87
CA ARG A 148 18.29 3.82 -1.64
C ARG A 148 17.52 3.14 -2.77
N PHE A 149 16.29 2.70 -2.51
CA PHE A 149 15.44 2.02 -3.48
C PHE A 149 15.18 2.92 -4.70
N TRP A 150 14.76 4.16 -4.49
CA TRP A 150 14.50 5.10 -5.58
C TRP A 150 15.75 5.51 -6.34
N ALA A 151 16.89 5.68 -5.66
CA ALA A 151 18.17 5.91 -6.33
C ALA A 151 18.56 4.73 -7.23
N ALA A 152 18.29 3.49 -6.83
CA ALA A 152 18.53 2.32 -7.68
C ALA A 152 17.55 2.24 -8.87
N GLN A 153 16.26 2.52 -8.64
CA GLN A 153 15.25 2.56 -9.70
C GLN A 153 15.57 3.61 -10.78
N ALA A 154 16.04 4.80 -10.37
CA ALA A 154 16.45 5.84 -11.30
C ALA A 154 17.60 5.38 -12.21
N ARG A 155 18.60 4.69 -11.66
CA ARG A 155 19.73 4.13 -12.44
C ARG A 155 19.28 3.09 -13.45
N LEU A 156 18.33 2.23 -13.07
CA LEU A 156 17.75 1.22 -13.98
C LEU A 156 16.93 1.86 -15.11
N ALA A 157 16.30 3.00 -14.87
CA ALA A 157 15.53 3.71 -15.90
C ALA A 157 16.41 4.45 -16.92
N THR A 158 17.67 4.72 -16.57
CA THR A 158 18.65 5.41 -17.43
C THR A 158 19.62 4.46 -18.14
N ALA A 159 19.58 3.17 -17.84
CA ALA A 159 20.43 2.13 -18.42
C ALA A 159 19.70 1.43 -19.58
#